data_AF-A0A920UY64-F1
#
_entry.id   AF-A0A920UY64-F1
#
_cell.length_a   1.000
_cell.length_b   1.000
_cell.length_c   1.000
_cell.angle_alpha   90.00
_cell.angle_beta   90.00
_cell.angle_gamma   90.00
#
_symmetry.space_group_name_H-M   'P 1'
#
loop_
_entity.id
_entity.type
_entity.pdbx_description
1 polymer ?
#
loop_
_entity_poly.entity_id
_entity_poly.type
_entity_poly.pdbx_seq_one_letter_code
_entity_poly.pdbx_strand_id
1 'polypeptide(L)'
;MPNLLVSLSSDISPKFREYERPSTTVANAYVRPIVADYISQLQSTLGARGVENEMFIMQSAGGLISTSIAIEEPVRIVESGPPAGVLMSALVGTEAGENSIITFDMGGTTAKLGAVDDGIPAITPTFEVDPIRYRPGSGLPINVPAIELLEIGAGGGSVARAEFGVIHIGPESGGCRSRANLLRIGRPALHNYRCQPGTRLSESPFF
;
A
#
# COMPACT_ATOMS: atom_id res chain seq x y z
N MET A 1 -28.82 -18.20 -13.50
CA MET A 1 -27.53 -17.79 -14.09
C MET A 1 -26.47 -18.80 -13.66
N PRO A 2 -26.00 -19.70 -14.52
CA PRO A 2 -24.82 -20.52 -14.22
C PRO A 2 -23.55 -19.65 -14.29
N ASN A 3 -22.56 -19.95 -13.43
CA ASN A 3 -21.23 -19.31 -13.33
C ASN A 3 -21.13 -17.94 -12.64
N LEU A 4 -22.02 -17.63 -11.70
CA LEU A 4 -21.84 -16.46 -10.83
C LEU A 4 -20.79 -16.75 -9.75
N LEU A 5 -19.82 -15.85 -9.57
CA LEU A 5 -18.90 -15.91 -8.44
C LEU A 5 -19.65 -15.49 -7.16
N VAL A 6 -19.64 -16.36 -6.14
CA VAL A 6 -20.35 -16.13 -4.87
C VAL A 6 -19.33 -16.05 -3.75
N SER A 7 -19.45 -15.02 -2.90
CA SER A 7 -18.68 -14.89 -1.66
C SER A 7 -19.62 -15.06 -0.47
N LEU A 8 -19.40 -16.09 0.35
CA LEU A 8 -20.17 -16.29 1.58
C LEU A 8 -19.46 -15.56 2.73
N SER A 9 -20.22 -14.77 3.48
CA SER A 9 -19.63 -14.01 4.59
C SER A 9 -19.05 -14.87 5.71
N SER A 10 -19.57 -16.10 5.86
CA SER A 10 -19.03 -17.13 6.76
C SER A 10 -17.66 -17.62 6.35
N ASP A 11 -17.33 -17.55 5.07
CA ASP A 11 -16.09 -18.09 4.54
C ASP A 11 -15.03 -16.97 4.52
N ILE A 12 -15.44 -15.78 4.09
CA ILE A 12 -14.54 -14.61 3.94
C ILE A 12 -14.26 -13.89 5.26
N SER A 13 -15.25 -13.76 6.15
CA SER A 13 -15.10 -13.04 7.42
C SER A 13 -15.91 -13.73 8.54
N PRO A 14 -15.48 -14.91 9.03
CA PRO A 14 -16.15 -15.71 10.07
C PRO A 14 -16.07 -15.11 11.49
N LYS A 15 -16.06 -13.78 11.63
CA LYS A 15 -15.96 -13.10 12.92
C LYS A 15 -17.26 -12.41 13.28
N PHE A 16 -17.47 -12.25 14.58
CA PHE A 16 -18.53 -11.43 15.16
C PHE A 16 -18.38 -9.96 14.71
N ARG A 17 -19.50 -9.23 14.63
CA ARG A 17 -19.74 -7.87 14.07
C ARG A 17 -20.38 -7.82 12.68
N GLU A 18 -21.42 -7.01 12.59
CA GLU A 18 -22.34 -6.87 11.47
C GLU A 18 -21.95 -5.80 10.45
N TYR A 19 -21.00 -4.91 10.76
CA TYR A 19 -20.57 -3.88 9.81
C TYR A 19 -19.36 -4.34 8.99
N GLU A 20 -18.30 -4.78 9.66
CA GLU A 20 -17.04 -5.18 9.02
C GLU A 20 -17.20 -6.48 8.22
N ARG A 21 -18.06 -7.41 8.67
CA ARG A 21 -18.31 -8.68 7.96
C ARG A 21 -18.91 -8.49 6.57
N PRO A 22 -20.08 -7.84 6.39
CA PRO A 22 -20.61 -7.59 5.06
C PRO A 22 -19.73 -6.64 4.25
N SER A 23 -19.09 -5.63 4.87
CA SER A 23 -18.14 -4.75 4.19
C SER A 23 -17.03 -5.56 3.50
N THR A 24 -16.36 -6.44 4.26
CA THR A 24 -15.31 -7.33 3.75
C THR A 24 -15.84 -8.29 2.68
N THR A 25 -17.03 -8.87 2.89
CA THR A 25 -17.62 -9.82 1.95
C THR A 25 -17.97 -9.16 0.61
N VAL A 26 -18.52 -7.95 0.66
CA VAL A 26 -18.83 -7.16 -0.54
C VAL A 26 -17.56 -6.73 -1.26
N ALA A 27 -16.55 -6.25 -0.53
CA ALA A 27 -15.24 -5.92 -1.10
C ALA A 27 -14.62 -7.14 -1.81
N ASN A 28 -14.68 -8.32 -1.18
CA ASN A 28 -14.21 -9.57 -1.77
C ASN A 28 -14.94 -9.88 -3.08
N ALA A 29 -16.27 -9.92 -3.04
CA ALA A 29 -17.09 -10.21 -4.21
C ALA A 29 -16.86 -9.20 -5.35
N TYR A 30 -16.67 -7.93 -5.03
CA TYR A 30 -16.44 -6.86 -6.00
C TYR A 30 -15.12 -7.03 -6.75
N VAL A 31 -14.05 -7.39 -6.04
CA VAL A 31 -12.69 -7.47 -6.61
C VAL A 31 -12.38 -8.85 -7.20
N ARG A 32 -13.08 -9.90 -6.75
CA ARG A 32 -12.89 -11.29 -7.18
C ARG A 32 -12.75 -11.51 -8.69
N PRO A 33 -13.67 -11.03 -9.56
CA PRO A 33 -13.54 -11.26 -11.00
C PRO A 33 -12.27 -10.60 -11.58
N ILE A 34 -11.91 -9.42 -11.08
CA ILE A 34 -10.74 -8.67 -11.56
C ILE A 34 -9.45 -9.42 -11.21
N VAL A 35 -9.35 -9.93 -9.99
CA VAL A 35 -8.18 -10.69 -9.53
C VAL A 35 -8.10 -12.06 -10.21
N ALA A 36 -9.24 -12.74 -10.40
CA ALA A 36 -9.31 -13.99 -11.15
C ALA A 36 -8.73 -13.85 -12.57
N ASP A 37 -9.16 -12.82 -13.29
CA ASP A 37 -8.69 -12.54 -14.64
C ASP A 37 -7.19 -12.22 -14.66
N TYR A 38 -6.73 -11.36 -13.74
CA TYR A 38 -5.32 -10.96 -13.64
C TYR A 38 -4.39 -12.15 -13.35
N ILE A 39 -4.70 -12.94 -12.33
CA ILE A 39 -3.88 -14.09 -11.93
C ILE A 39 -3.86 -15.14 -13.03
N SER A 40 -5.01 -15.41 -13.66
CA SER A 40 -5.09 -16.37 -14.78
C SER A 40 -4.24 -15.94 -15.97
N GLN A 41 -4.29 -14.65 -16.34
CA GLN A 41 -3.46 -14.09 -17.42
C GLN A 41 -1.97 -14.15 -17.07
N LEU A 42 -1.61 -13.85 -15.83
CA LEU A 42 -0.22 -13.90 -15.36
C LEU A 42 0.31 -15.34 -15.40
N GLN A 43 -0.44 -16.32 -14.89
CA GLN A 43 -0.06 -17.73 -14.93
C GLN A 43 0.12 -18.22 -16.38
N SER A 44 -0.83 -17.91 -17.26
CA SER A 44 -0.74 -18.27 -18.68
C SER A 44 0.49 -17.66 -19.36
N THR A 45 0.77 -16.39 -19.09
CA THR A 45 1.93 -15.67 -19.65
C THR A 45 3.25 -16.25 -19.16
N LEU A 46 3.34 -16.62 -17.87
CA LEU A 46 4.53 -17.25 -17.31
C LEU A 46 4.73 -18.67 -17.86
N GLY A 47 3.66 -19.46 -17.97
CA GLY A 47 3.71 -20.79 -18.57
C GLY A 47 4.16 -20.74 -20.03
N ALA A 48 3.65 -19.78 -20.82
CA ALA A 48 4.10 -19.56 -22.20
C ALA A 48 5.59 -19.17 -22.32
N ARG A 49 6.21 -18.70 -21.23
CA ARG A 49 7.64 -18.39 -21.14
C ARG A 49 8.47 -19.52 -20.52
N GLY A 50 7.88 -20.69 -20.28
CA GLY A 50 8.55 -21.86 -19.72
C GLY A 50 8.71 -21.84 -18.19
N VAL A 51 7.97 -20.98 -17.49
CA VAL A 51 7.91 -21.02 -16.02
C VAL A 51 6.79 -21.98 -15.61
N GLU A 52 7.17 -23.19 -15.21
CA GLU A 52 6.25 -24.27 -14.87
C GLU A 52 6.03 -24.45 -13.36
N ASN A 53 6.77 -23.69 -12.54
CA ASN A 53 6.65 -23.75 -11.09
C ASN A 53 5.31 -23.18 -10.58
N GLU A 54 4.88 -23.69 -9.42
CA GLU A 54 3.71 -23.15 -8.73
C GLU A 54 3.93 -21.68 -8.37
N MET A 55 2.90 -20.88 -8.62
CA MET A 55 2.89 -19.45 -8.32
C MET A 55 2.28 -19.23 -6.95
N PHE A 56 2.95 -18.39 -6.16
CA PHE A 56 2.45 -17.93 -4.87
C PHE A 56 2.30 -16.41 -4.87
N ILE A 57 1.32 -15.94 -4.10
CA ILE A 57 1.01 -14.53 -3.94
C ILE A 57 1.28 -14.15 -2.49
N MET A 58 1.97 -13.03 -2.27
CA MET A 58 2.13 -12.45 -0.93
C MET A 58 0.76 -11.98 -0.42
N GLN A 59 0.44 -12.22 0.84
CA GLN A 59 -0.78 -11.71 1.48
C GLN A 59 -0.48 -10.56 2.44
N SER A 60 -1.50 -9.77 2.77
CA SER A 60 -1.40 -8.57 3.64
C SER A 60 -0.84 -8.89 5.03
N ALA A 61 -1.18 -10.07 5.58
CA ALA A 61 -0.67 -10.56 6.86
C ALA A 61 0.81 -11.01 6.82
N GLY A 62 1.43 -10.98 5.64
CA GLY A 62 2.71 -11.62 5.40
C GLY A 62 2.57 -13.10 5.05
N GLY A 63 3.63 -13.64 4.45
CA GLY A 63 3.66 -15.01 3.95
C GLY A 63 2.99 -15.18 2.59
N LEU A 64 3.00 -16.41 2.10
CA LEU A 64 2.61 -16.77 0.74
C LEU A 64 1.33 -17.62 0.74
N ILE A 65 0.44 -17.34 -0.21
CA ILE A 65 -0.77 -18.13 -0.48
C ILE A 65 -0.79 -18.60 -1.94
N SER A 66 -1.52 -19.69 -2.22
CA SER A 66 -1.71 -20.15 -3.60
C SER A 66 -2.52 -19.15 -4.43
N THR A 67 -2.40 -19.25 -5.75
CA THR A 67 -3.24 -18.47 -6.68
C THR A 67 -4.72 -18.76 -6.49
N SER A 68 -5.11 -20.00 -6.18
CA SER A 68 -6.51 -20.36 -5.92
C SER A 68 -7.09 -19.59 -4.74
N ILE A 69 -6.37 -19.52 -3.61
CA ILE A 69 -6.81 -18.77 -2.42
C ILE A 69 -6.84 -17.28 -2.72
N ALA A 70 -5.83 -16.74 -3.42
CA ALA A 70 -5.81 -15.34 -3.80
C ALA A 70 -7.00 -14.94 -4.71
N ILE A 71 -7.47 -15.86 -5.56
CA ILE A 71 -8.66 -15.69 -6.39
C ILE A 71 -9.94 -15.84 -5.56
N GLU A 72 -9.99 -16.73 -4.58
CA GLU A 72 -11.18 -16.94 -3.76
C GLU A 72 -11.40 -15.82 -2.73
N GLU A 73 -10.30 -15.36 -2.14
CA GLU A 73 -10.22 -14.39 -1.05
C GLU A 73 -9.32 -13.18 -1.38
N PRO A 74 -9.56 -12.44 -2.48
CA PRO A 74 -8.74 -11.29 -2.90
C PRO A 74 -8.59 -10.18 -1.85
N VAL A 75 -9.50 -10.08 -0.87
CA VAL A 75 -9.32 -9.13 0.25
C VAL A 75 -8.04 -9.38 1.05
N ARG A 76 -7.49 -10.60 1.04
CA ARG A 76 -6.24 -10.96 1.72
C ARG A 76 -4.99 -10.47 1.03
N ILE A 77 -5.07 -9.99 -0.21
CA ILE A 77 -3.90 -9.54 -0.98
C ILE A 77 -3.91 -8.02 -1.20
N VAL A 78 -4.84 -7.32 -0.54
CA VAL A 78 -4.91 -5.85 -0.52
C VAL A 78 -3.66 -5.31 0.15
N GLU A 79 -2.91 -4.45 -0.53
CA GLU A 79 -1.62 -3.94 -0.02
C GLU A 79 -0.60 -5.04 0.32
N SER A 80 -0.59 -6.13 -0.44
CA SER A 80 0.32 -7.29 -0.22
C SER A 80 1.81 -7.00 -0.40
N GLY A 81 2.20 -5.95 -1.12
CA GLY A 81 3.61 -5.66 -1.42
C GLY A 81 4.44 -5.22 -0.19
N PRO A 82 4.09 -4.11 0.47
CA PRO A 82 4.84 -3.56 1.61
C PRO A 82 5.07 -4.54 2.79
N PRO A 83 4.11 -5.42 3.16
CA PRO A 83 4.33 -6.49 4.14
C PRO A 83 5.58 -7.34 3.87
N ALA A 84 5.92 -7.62 2.61
CA ALA A 84 7.14 -8.33 2.26
C ALA A 84 8.42 -7.56 2.66
N GLY A 85 8.40 -6.24 2.50
CA GLY A 85 9.49 -5.36 2.93
C GLY A 85 9.64 -5.32 4.45
N VAL A 86 8.52 -5.33 5.19
CA VAL A 86 8.53 -5.39 6.65
C VAL A 86 9.10 -6.73 7.13
N LEU A 87 8.66 -7.85 6.56
CA LEU A 87 9.18 -9.18 6.87
C LEU A 87 10.69 -9.29 6.61
N MET A 88 11.14 -8.79 5.45
CA MET A 88 12.56 -8.81 5.12
C MET A 88 13.37 -7.93 6.08
N SER A 89 12.84 -6.77 6.46
CA SER A 89 13.50 -5.89 7.41
C SER A 89 13.62 -6.57 8.79
N ALA A 90 12.58 -7.27 9.24
CA ALA A 90 12.62 -8.03 10.51
C ALA A 90 13.72 -9.10 10.51
N LEU A 91 13.85 -9.83 9.39
CA LEU A 91 14.91 -10.81 9.20
C LEU A 91 16.30 -10.16 9.26
N VAL A 92 16.52 -9.12 8.47
CA VAL A 92 17.81 -8.40 8.41
C VAL A 92 18.16 -7.73 9.74
N GLY A 93 17.16 -7.16 10.43
CA GLY A 93 17.32 -6.58 11.75
C GLY A 93 17.78 -7.61 12.77
N THR A 94 17.13 -8.78 12.80
CA THR A 94 17.52 -9.89 13.68
C THR A 94 18.95 -10.35 13.41
N GLU A 95 19.35 -10.48 12.13
CA GLU A 95 20.72 -10.83 11.75
C GLU A 95 21.75 -9.76 12.14
N ALA A 96 21.34 -8.49 12.18
CA ALA A 96 22.15 -7.36 12.61
C ALA A 96 22.16 -7.15 14.15
N GLY A 97 21.38 -7.92 14.91
CA GLY A 97 21.21 -7.74 16.36
C GLY A 97 20.26 -6.58 16.75
N GLU A 98 19.47 -6.08 15.80
CA GLU A 98 18.51 -4.99 15.95
C GLU A 98 17.07 -5.54 15.84
N ASN A 99 16.47 -5.90 16.97
CA ASN A 99 15.16 -6.56 16.98
C ASN A 99 13.96 -5.58 17.00
N SER A 100 14.20 -4.29 17.24
CA SER A 100 13.16 -3.25 17.25
C SER A 100 13.46 -2.23 16.16
N ILE A 101 12.72 -2.31 15.05
CA ILE A 101 12.96 -1.50 13.85
C ILE A 101 11.68 -0.84 13.33
N ILE A 102 11.84 0.35 12.76
CA ILE A 102 10.82 1.01 11.96
C ILE A 102 11.23 0.90 10.50
N THR A 103 10.36 0.38 9.67
CA THR A 103 10.58 0.28 8.23
C THR A 103 10.00 1.51 7.53
N PHE A 104 10.59 1.89 6.41
CA PHE A 104 10.15 3.03 5.62
C PHE A 104 10.32 2.71 4.13
N ASP A 105 9.20 2.57 3.42
CA ASP A 105 9.14 2.36 1.97
C ASP A 105 8.46 3.56 1.32
N MET A 106 9.25 4.38 0.61
CA MET A 106 8.76 5.57 -0.08
C MET A 106 8.72 5.36 -1.58
N GLY A 107 7.50 5.31 -2.11
CA GLY A 107 7.25 5.33 -3.55
C GLY A 107 7.09 6.74 -4.11
N GLY A 108 6.61 6.83 -5.35
CA GLY A 108 6.35 8.12 -6.01
C GLY A 108 5.15 8.89 -5.45
N THR A 109 4.21 8.23 -4.79
CA THR A 109 2.95 8.84 -4.33
C THR A 109 2.76 8.73 -2.84
N THR A 110 3.10 7.59 -2.26
CA THR A 110 2.92 7.34 -0.83
C THR A 110 4.19 6.79 -0.23
N ALA A 111 4.34 7.02 1.08
CA ALA A 111 5.32 6.37 1.92
C ALA A 111 4.59 5.48 2.92
N LYS A 112 5.15 4.32 3.21
CA LYS A 112 4.60 3.35 4.14
C LYS A 112 5.61 3.07 5.24
N LEU A 113 5.13 3.07 6.48
CA LEU A 113 5.91 2.74 7.65
C LEU A 113 5.35 1.47 8.28
N GLY A 114 6.23 0.53 8.64
CA GLY A 114 5.89 -0.62 9.46
C GLY A 114 6.71 -0.61 10.74
N ALA A 115 6.21 -1.30 11.76
CA ALA A 115 6.93 -1.52 13.01
C ALA A 115 7.20 -3.00 13.20
N VAL A 116 8.41 -3.31 13.66
CA VAL A 116 8.84 -4.64 14.10
C VAL A 116 9.32 -4.48 15.52
N ASP A 117 8.82 -5.32 16.42
CA ASP A 117 9.25 -5.37 17.81
C ASP A 117 9.62 -6.81 18.16
N ASP A 118 10.75 -6.99 18.85
CA ASP A 118 11.34 -8.29 19.13
C ASP A 118 11.47 -9.22 17.89
N GLY A 119 11.81 -8.64 16.73
CA GLY A 119 11.91 -9.36 15.45
C GLY A 119 10.57 -9.76 14.84
N ILE A 120 9.45 -9.33 15.43
CA ILE A 120 8.08 -9.68 15.01
C ILE A 120 7.38 -8.44 14.45
N PRO A 121 6.93 -8.47 13.18
CA PRO A 121 6.09 -7.42 12.62
C PRO A 121 4.76 -7.29 13.38
N ALA A 122 4.32 -6.06 13.62
CA ALA A 122 2.98 -5.81 14.16
C ALA A 122 1.89 -6.29 13.19
N ILE A 123 0.93 -7.07 13.70
CA ILE A 123 -0.23 -7.57 12.94
C ILE A 123 -1.50 -6.95 13.51
N THR A 124 -2.32 -6.35 12.65
CA THR A 124 -3.66 -5.89 12.99
C THR A 124 -4.72 -6.88 12.49
N PRO A 125 -5.78 -7.18 13.26
CA PRO A 125 -6.85 -8.08 12.82
C PRO A 125 -7.81 -7.47 11.79
N THR A 126 -7.78 -6.13 11.65
CA THR A 126 -8.67 -5.31 10.81
C THR A 126 -7.94 -4.05 10.35
N PHE A 127 -8.25 -3.56 9.16
CA PHE A 127 -7.72 -2.28 8.66
C PHE A 127 -8.75 -1.54 7.79
N GLU A 128 -8.48 -0.28 7.46
CA GLU A 128 -9.32 0.55 6.59
C GLU A 128 -8.63 0.78 5.25
N VAL A 129 -9.35 0.58 4.16
CA VAL A 129 -8.90 0.93 2.81
C VAL A 129 -9.39 2.35 2.48
N ASP A 130 -8.48 3.16 1.91
CA ASP A 130 -8.74 4.52 1.43
C ASP A 130 -9.38 5.48 2.47
N PRO A 131 -8.76 5.66 3.66
CA PRO A 131 -9.27 6.57 4.66
C PRO A 131 -9.19 8.04 4.22
N ILE A 132 -10.27 8.79 4.44
CA ILE A 132 -10.36 10.21 4.09
C ILE A 132 -9.51 11.04 5.05
N ARG A 133 -8.40 11.61 4.55
CA ARG A 133 -7.50 12.50 5.31
C ARG A 133 -6.96 11.85 6.60
N TYR A 134 -6.62 10.55 6.55
CA TYR A 134 -6.10 9.79 7.70
C TYR A 134 -7.03 9.80 8.93
N ARG A 135 -8.33 10.05 8.73
CA ARG A 135 -9.30 10.01 9.82
C ARG A 135 -9.70 8.55 10.08
N PRO A 136 -9.49 8.03 11.30
CA PRO A 136 -10.02 6.71 11.67
C PRO A 136 -11.54 6.66 11.48
N GLY A 137 -12.05 5.53 10.99
CA GLY A 137 -13.47 5.29 10.74
C GLY A 137 -14.00 5.91 9.45
N SER A 138 -13.13 6.40 8.56
CA SER A 138 -13.54 7.07 7.32
C SER A 138 -13.28 6.27 6.05
N GLY A 139 -12.47 5.20 6.13
CA GLY A 139 -12.24 4.28 5.04
C GLY A 139 -13.22 3.10 5.05
N LEU A 140 -13.04 2.19 4.09
CA LEU A 140 -13.79 0.93 4.02
C LEU A 140 -13.14 -0.09 4.98
N PRO A 141 -13.83 -0.55 6.04
CA PRO A 141 -13.24 -1.51 6.96
C PRO A 141 -13.17 -2.90 6.34
N ILE A 142 -12.01 -3.52 6.44
CA ILE A 142 -11.71 -4.88 5.99
C ILE A 142 -11.28 -5.72 7.19
N ASN A 143 -11.92 -6.87 7.36
CA ASN A 143 -11.78 -7.76 8.50
C ASN A 143 -10.88 -8.97 8.23
N VAL A 144 -9.72 -8.72 7.62
CA VAL A 144 -8.68 -9.73 7.44
C VAL A 144 -7.40 -9.27 8.15
N PRO A 145 -6.61 -10.20 8.71
CA PRO A 145 -5.33 -9.85 9.30
C PRO A 145 -4.40 -9.20 8.27
N ALA A 146 -3.66 -8.18 8.69
CA ALA A 146 -2.65 -7.51 7.88
C ALA A 146 -1.47 -7.08 8.76
N ILE A 147 -0.26 -7.01 8.19
CA ILE A 147 0.84 -6.28 8.82
C ILE A 147 0.40 -4.82 8.96
N GLU A 148 0.56 -4.28 10.16
CA GLU A 148 0.17 -2.90 10.45
C GLU A 148 1.11 -1.94 9.73
N LEU A 149 0.51 -1.10 8.89
CA LEU A 149 1.21 -0.11 8.09
C LEU A 149 0.60 1.26 8.32
N LEU A 150 1.45 2.24 8.58
CA LEU A 150 1.06 3.65 8.53
C LEU A 150 1.38 4.18 7.13
N GLU A 151 0.34 4.60 6.40
CA GLU A 151 0.52 5.24 5.10
C GLU A 151 0.54 6.77 5.25
N ILE A 152 1.53 7.39 4.61
CA ILE A 152 1.64 8.84 4.44
C ILE A 152 1.47 9.14 2.95
N GLY A 153 0.52 10.00 2.61
CA GLY A 153 0.21 10.45 1.24
C GLY A 153 1.17 11.52 0.75
N ALA A 154 2.45 11.28 0.99
CA ALA A 154 3.55 12.03 0.44
C ALA A 154 4.61 11.04 -0.04
N GLY A 155 4.93 11.10 -1.31
CA GLY A 155 5.94 10.29 -1.98
C GLY A 155 6.87 11.17 -2.82
N GLY A 156 7.85 10.57 -3.49
CA GLY A 156 8.88 11.33 -4.22
C GLY A 156 8.33 12.24 -5.33
N GLY A 157 7.14 11.93 -5.86
CA GLY A 157 6.42 12.67 -6.88
C GLY A 157 5.33 13.60 -6.34
N SER A 158 5.19 13.77 -5.03
CA SER A 158 4.23 14.72 -4.47
C SER A 158 4.56 16.15 -4.87
N VAL A 159 3.53 16.89 -5.26
CA VAL A 159 3.64 18.29 -5.69
C VAL A 159 3.87 19.16 -4.47
N ALA A 160 4.88 20.03 -4.53
CA ALA A 160 5.08 21.03 -3.49
C ALA A 160 4.55 22.39 -3.93
N ARG A 161 4.04 23.16 -2.97
CA ARG A 161 3.54 24.54 -3.15
C ARG A 161 4.02 25.39 -2.00
N ALA A 162 4.33 26.66 -2.27
CA ALA A 162 4.66 27.63 -1.23
C ALA A 162 3.50 28.63 -1.12
N GLU A 163 2.83 28.65 0.02
CA GLU A 163 1.69 29.52 0.30
C GLU A 163 1.88 30.13 1.70
N PHE A 164 1.70 31.44 1.84
CA PHE A 164 1.80 32.14 3.13
C PHE A 164 3.11 31.89 3.91
N GLY A 165 4.23 31.71 3.21
CA GLY A 165 5.53 31.43 3.84
C GLY A 165 5.73 29.98 4.31
N VAL A 166 4.78 29.09 4.02
CA VAL A 166 4.82 27.66 4.36
C VAL A 166 4.91 26.83 3.08
N ILE A 167 5.74 25.79 3.11
CA ILE A 167 5.82 24.81 2.02
C ILE A 167 4.88 23.65 2.34
N HIS A 168 3.89 23.45 1.48
CA HIS A 168 2.97 22.32 1.51
C HIS A 168 3.41 21.28 0.48
N ILE A 169 3.41 20.00 0.84
CA ILE A 169 3.75 18.88 -0.04
C ILE A 169 2.60 17.88 -0.06
N GLY A 170 2.11 17.54 -1.25
CA GLY A 170 0.94 16.66 -1.41
C GLY A 170 -0.39 17.37 -1.13
N PRO A 171 -1.52 16.64 -1.09
CA PRO A 171 -1.64 15.19 -1.34
C PRO A 171 -1.57 14.83 -2.84
N GLU A 172 -1.60 15.82 -3.74
CA GLU A 172 -1.47 15.59 -5.18
C GLU A 172 -0.08 15.03 -5.54
N SER A 173 -0.06 13.98 -6.36
CA SER A 173 1.16 13.37 -6.88
C SER A 173 1.17 13.39 -8.42
N GLY A 174 2.34 13.65 -9.00
CA GLY A 174 2.57 13.49 -10.44
C GLY A 174 2.64 12.03 -10.91
N GLY A 175 2.70 11.07 -9.98
CA GLY A 175 2.89 9.64 -10.25
C GLY A 175 4.21 9.34 -10.98
N CYS A 176 4.29 8.18 -11.67
CA CYS A 176 5.45 7.79 -12.50
C CYS A 176 5.62 8.62 -13.79
N ARG A 177 4.85 9.72 -13.99
CA ARG A 177 5.03 10.64 -15.14
C ARG A 177 6.20 11.61 -14.95
N SER A 178 7.12 11.32 -14.02
CA SER A 178 8.29 12.14 -13.69
C SER A 178 9.35 12.20 -14.81
N ARG A 179 9.32 11.32 -15.83
CA ARG A 179 10.21 11.44 -17.01
C ARG A 179 9.66 12.28 -18.17
N ALA A 180 8.35 12.48 -18.30
CA ALA A 180 7.77 13.12 -19.49
C ALA A 180 7.44 14.62 -19.32
N ASN A 181 7.49 15.15 -18.10
CA ASN A 181 7.09 16.54 -17.81
C ASN A 181 8.24 17.49 -17.45
N LEU A 182 9.49 17.11 -17.75
CA LEU A 182 10.67 17.96 -17.52
C LEU A 182 10.59 19.34 -18.20
N LEU A 183 9.64 19.57 -19.12
CA LEU A 183 9.52 20.80 -19.92
C LEU A 183 8.10 21.39 -20.07
N ARG A 184 7.03 20.82 -19.50
CA ARG A 184 5.66 21.24 -19.89
C ARG A 184 4.69 21.66 -18.79
N ILE A 185 4.95 21.36 -17.52
CA ILE A 185 4.05 21.78 -16.43
C ILE A 185 4.93 22.34 -15.31
N GLY A 186 4.95 23.66 -15.16
CA GLY A 186 5.78 24.38 -14.20
C GLY A 186 5.41 24.18 -12.73
N ARG A 187 5.17 22.94 -12.27
CA ARG A 187 4.91 22.59 -10.87
C ARG A 187 6.03 21.72 -10.31
N PRO A 188 6.74 22.15 -9.26
CA PRO A 188 7.85 21.39 -8.68
C PRO A 188 7.32 20.17 -7.89
N ALA A 189 7.98 19.02 -8.08
CA ALA A 189 7.76 17.78 -7.32
C ALA A 189 8.88 17.62 -6.27
N LEU A 190 8.64 16.82 -5.22
CA LEU A 190 9.59 16.58 -4.11
C LEU A 190 11.01 16.22 -4.59
N HIS A 191 11.14 15.26 -5.52
CA HIS A 191 12.45 14.86 -6.06
C HIS A 191 13.14 15.93 -6.94
N ASN A 192 12.43 17.00 -7.30
CA ASN A 192 12.94 18.11 -8.12
C ASN A 192 13.39 19.32 -7.29
N TYR A 193 13.25 19.29 -5.97
CA TYR A 193 13.85 20.30 -5.11
C TYR A 193 15.36 20.07 -5.01
N ARG A 194 16.11 20.56 -6.01
CA ARG A 194 17.45 21.07 -5.73
C ARG A 194 17.25 22.40 -5.02
N CYS A 195 17.77 22.53 -3.80
CA CYS A 195 18.07 23.85 -3.25
C CYS A 195 18.93 24.58 -4.29
N GLN A 196 18.35 25.55 -5.00
CA GLN A 196 19.16 26.44 -5.82
C GLN A 196 20.04 27.23 -4.85
N PRO A 197 21.38 27.22 -5.01
CA PRO A 197 22.23 28.13 -4.24
C PRO A 197 21.93 29.54 -4.74
N GLY A 198 21.14 30.31 -3.98
CA GLY A 198 20.81 31.69 -4.35
C GLY A 198 19.46 32.24 -3.91
N THR A 199 18.55 31.44 -3.32
CA THR A 199 17.35 31.99 -2.68
C THR A 199 17.78 32.73 -1.40
N ARG A 200 18.08 34.02 -1.54
CA ARG A 200 18.18 34.92 -0.39
C ARG A 200 16.83 34.86 0.33
N LEU A 201 16.84 34.34 1.55
CA LEU A 201 15.86 34.68 2.55
C LEU A 201 15.84 36.20 2.60
N SER A 202 14.79 36.83 2.07
CA SER A 202 14.56 38.24 2.33
C SER A 202 14.36 38.36 3.84
N GLU A 203 15.32 39.00 4.50
CA GLU A 203 15.17 39.44 5.87
C GLU A 203 13.88 40.26 5.96
N SER A 204 12.84 39.70 6.57
CA SER A 204 11.76 40.48 7.13
C SER A 204 12.28 41.08 8.44
N PRO A 205 12.38 42.41 8.59
CA PRO A 205 12.69 43.00 9.88
C PRO A 205 11.50 42.70 10.80
N PHE A 206 11.76 41.91 11.83
CA PHE A 206 10.86 41.82 12.98
C PHE A 206 10.81 43.21 13.64
N PHE A 207 9.68 43.89 13.47
CA PHE A 207 8.98 44.67 14.48
C PHE A 207 7.48 44.41 14.31
#